data_AF-D5ABP4-F1
#
_entry.id   AF-D5ABP4-F1
#
_cell.length_a   1.000
_cell.length_b   1.000
_cell.length_c   1.000
_cell.angle_alpha   90.00
_cell.angle_beta   90.00
_cell.angle_gamma   90.00
#
_symmetry.space_group_name_H-M   'P 1'
#
loop_
_entity.id
_entity.type
_entity.pdbx_description
1 polymer ?
#
loop_
_entity_poly.entity_id
_entity_poly.type
_entity_poly.pdbx_seq_one_letter_code
_entity_poly.pdbx_strand_id
1 'polypeptide(L)'
;MESTNSYKNGIPQFDGHKYDFWIIGMKTYIQAQGFQVWQSIVDGYTTPAVPPTNEKAVKFDENNFKAINALLNGLSDTIFTKVAHCKSDKEIWDKLRNIYEGDSKVKVAKLQT
;
A
#
# COMPACT_ATOMS: atom_id res chain seq x y z
N MET A 1 -11.39 20.59 -12.39
CA MET A 1 -10.71 20.74 -11.09
C MET A 1 -9.55 19.76 -11.08
N GLU A 2 -8.32 20.25 -11.09
CA GLU A 2 -7.14 19.40 -11.03
C GLU A 2 -7.07 18.76 -9.63
N SER A 3 -7.23 17.44 -9.52
CA SER A 3 -7.04 16.74 -8.26
C SER A 3 -5.58 16.91 -7.83
N THR A 4 -5.32 17.79 -6.88
CA THR A 4 -4.02 17.93 -6.23
C THR A 4 -3.72 16.65 -5.46
N ASN A 5 -2.48 16.15 -5.54
CA ASN A 5 -2.04 15.08 -4.65
C ASN A 5 -2.15 15.61 -3.22
N SER A 6 -3.11 15.10 -2.45
CA SER A 6 -3.26 15.47 -1.06
C SER A 6 -2.37 14.57 -0.21
N TYR A 7 -1.68 15.19 0.74
CA TYR A 7 -0.85 14.49 1.72
C TYR A 7 -1.44 14.77 3.10
N LYS A 8 -1.64 13.74 3.91
CA LYS A 8 -2.05 13.87 5.31
C LYS A 8 -0.86 13.50 6.18
N ASN A 9 -0.31 14.45 6.94
CA ASN A 9 0.91 14.24 7.74
C ASN A 9 2.08 13.66 6.93
N GLY A 10 2.23 14.08 5.67
CA GLY A 10 3.24 13.56 4.75
C GLY A 10 2.90 12.22 4.09
N ILE A 11 1.79 11.57 4.47
CA ILE A 11 1.32 10.31 3.86
C ILE A 11 0.55 10.63 2.57
N PRO A 12 0.96 10.08 1.41
CA PRO A 12 0.22 10.22 0.16
C PRO A 12 -1.19 9.63 0.28
N GLN A 13 -2.21 10.41 -0.08
CA GLN A 13 -3.61 9.97 -0.03
C GLN A 13 -4.06 9.41 -1.38
N PHE A 14 -4.88 8.36 -1.34
CA PHE A 14 -5.44 7.69 -2.50
C PHE A 14 -6.95 7.67 -2.44
N ASP A 15 -7.56 8.30 -3.43
CA ASP A 15 -9.01 8.35 -3.63
C ASP A 15 -9.50 7.47 -4.80
N GLY A 16 -8.58 6.83 -5.53
CA GLY A 16 -8.86 5.97 -6.68
C GLY A 16 -8.42 6.56 -8.01
N HIS A 17 -7.95 7.81 -8.01
CA HIS A 17 -7.41 8.48 -9.19
C HIS A 17 -5.89 8.57 -9.13
N LYS A 18 -5.27 8.81 -10.29
CA LYS A 18 -3.82 9.03 -10.42
C LYS A 18 -2.98 7.96 -9.70
N TYR A 19 -3.38 6.69 -9.83
CA TYR A 19 -2.74 5.57 -9.15
C TYR A 19 -1.21 5.54 -9.33
N ASP A 20 -0.72 5.82 -10.54
CA ASP A 20 0.71 5.86 -10.86
C ASP A 20 1.48 6.88 -10.00
N PHE A 21 0.86 8.02 -9.68
CA PHE A 21 1.46 9.00 -8.78
C PHE A 21 1.41 8.54 -7.33
N TRP A 22 0.27 8.01 -6.90
CA TRP A 22 0.12 7.52 -5.53
C TRP A 22 1.07 6.37 -5.22
N ILE A 23 1.20 5.39 -6.12
CA ILE A 23 2.04 4.21 -5.87
C ILE A 23 3.52 4.57 -5.76
N ILE A 24 4.01 5.53 -6.56
CA ILE A 24 5.37 6.08 -6.45
C ILE A 24 5.54 6.82 -5.12
N GLY A 25 4.59 7.68 -4.76
CA GLY A 25 4.61 8.42 -3.51
C GLY A 25 4.60 7.50 -2.29
N MET A 26 3.69 6.52 -2.26
CA MET A 26 3.54 5.60 -1.14
C MET A 26 4.77 4.70 -0.99
N LYS A 27 5.32 4.20 -2.11
CA LYS A 27 6.61 3.48 -2.09
C LYS A 27 7.70 4.32 -1.45
N THR A 28 7.83 5.58 -1.85
CA THR A 28 8.86 6.50 -1.35
C THR A 28 8.68 6.77 0.14
N TYR A 29 7.43 6.99 0.57
CA TYR A 29 7.10 7.20 1.98
C TYR A 29 7.48 5.97 2.83
N ILE A 30 7.12 4.76 2.40
CA ILE A 30 7.43 3.52 3.12
C ILE A 30 8.94 3.29 3.20
N GLN A 31 9.68 3.52 2.11
CA GLN A 31 11.15 3.43 2.11
C GLN A 31 11.78 4.40 3.11
N ALA A 32 11.22 5.61 3.28
CA ALA A 32 11.67 6.58 4.27
C ALA A 32 11.39 6.15 5.72
N GLN A 33 10.40 5.27 5.97
CA GLN A 33 10.17 4.67 7.29
C GLN A 33 11.20 3.59 7.64
N GLY A 34 11.93 3.08 6.64
CA GLY A 34 13.02 2.13 6.80
C GLY A 34 13.07 1.11 5.67
N PHE A 35 14.27 0.76 5.22
CA PHE A 35 14.47 -0.23 4.15
C PHE A 35 13.77 -1.56 4.44
N GLN A 36 13.85 -2.05 5.68
CA GLN A 36 13.22 -3.31 6.08
C GLN A 36 11.67 -3.26 6.08
N VAL A 37 11.08 -2.07 6.18
CA VAL A 37 9.62 -1.86 6.05
C VAL A 37 9.19 -2.00 4.60
N TRP A 38 10.03 -1.55 3.65
CA TRP A 38 9.79 -1.84 2.24
C TRP A 38 10.03 -3.32 1.91
N GLN A 39 11.04 -3.94 2.52
CA GLN A 39 11.32 -5.36 2.27
C GLN A 39 10.19 -6.28 2.72
N SER A 40 9.47 -5.99 3.80
CA SER A 40 8.33 -6.83 4.22
C SER A 40 7.24 -6.94 3.16
N ILE A 41 7.01 -5.88 2.37
CA ILE A 41 6.10 -5.89 1.22
C ILE A 41 6.64 -6.74 0.07
N VAL A 42 7.94 -6.63 -0.24
CA VAL A 42 8.57 -7.30 -1.37
C VAL A 42 8.71 -8.80 -1.10
N ASP A 43 9.33 -9.15 0.02
CA ASP A 43 9.62 -10.52 0.44
C ASP A 43 8.33 -11.26 0.80
N GLY A 44 7.35 -10.51 1.30
CA GLY A 44 6.05 -11.00 1.70
C GLY A 44 6.02 -11.43 3.14
N TYR A 45 5.10 -10.81 3.87
CA TYR A 45 4.83 -11.19 5.24
C TYR A 45 3.88 -12.39 5.31
N THR A 46 4.28 -13.40 6.09
CA THR A 46 3.41 -14.50 6.50
C THR A 46 3.21 -14.42 8.01
N THR A 47 1.96 -14.39 8.46
CA THR A 47 1.65 -14.40 9.89
C THR A 47 2.24 -15.67 10.52
N PRO A 48 3.13 -15.54 11.51
CA PRO A 48 3.72 -16.71 12.15
C PRO A 48 2.65 -17.45 12.96
N ALA A 49 2.67 -18.79 12.90
CA ALA A 49 1.72 -19.65 13.61
C ALA A 49 1.94 -19.66 15.14
N VAL A 50 3.13 -19.25 15.57
CA VAL A 50 3.53 -19.11 16.97
C VAL A 50 4.12 -17.73 17.19
N PRO A 51 4.04 -17.17 18.41
CA PRO A 51 4.66 -15.89 18.71
C PRO A 51 6.15 -15.88 18.34
N PRO A 52 6.67 -14.80 17.75
CA PRO A 52 8.08 -14.71 17.40
C PRO A 52 8.95 -14.82 18.66
N THR A 53 9.92 -15.72 18.63
CA THR A 53 10.80 -16.02 19.77
C THR A 53 12.17 -15.35 19.69
N ASN A 54 12.51 -14.78 18.52
CA ASN A 54 13.77 -14.10 18.28
C ASN A 54 13.55 -12.67 17.80
N GLU A 55 14.52 -11.80 18.07
CA GLU A 55 14.47 -10.37 17.77
C GLU A 55 14.25 -10.09 16.28
N LYS A 56 14.82 -10.89 15.38
CA LYS A 56 14.64 -10.71 13.93
C LYS A 56 13.19 -10.92 13.51
N ALA A 57 12.53 -11.94 14.04
CA ALA A 57 11.12 -12.24 13.76
C ALA A 57 10.21 -11.15 14.33
N VAL A 58 10.45 -10.71 15.57
CA VAL A 58 9.73 -9.57 16.17
C VAL A 58 9.89 -8.33 15.28
N LYS A 59 11.10 -8.06 14.79
CA LYS A 59 11.36 -6.90 13.94
C LYS A 59 10.65 -6.97 12.60
N PHE A 60 10.54 -8.17 12.03
CA PHE A 60 9.83 -8.39 10.78
C PHE A 60 8.33 -8.12 10.94
N ASP A 61 7.72 -8.58 12.05
CA ASP A 61 6.32 -8.28 12.39
C ASP A 61 6.11 -6.76 12.56
N GLU A 62 6.98 -6.08 13.30
CA GLU A 62 6.94 -4.62 13.45
C GLU A 62 7.00 -3.88 12.10
N ASN A 63 7.84 -4.35 11.18
CA ASN A 63 7.98 -3.76 9.86
C ASN A 63 6.71 -3.96 9.02
N ASN A 64 6.11 -5.16 9.05
CA ASN A 64 4.81 -5.39 8.42
C ASN A 64 3.71 -4.48 9.00
N PHE A 65 3.63 -4.33 10.34
CA PHE A 65 2.64 -3.45 10.95
C PHE A 65 2.84 -1.98 10.58
N LYS A 66 4.09 -1.50 10.49
CA LYS A 66 4.41 -0.15 10.00
C LYS A 66 3.96 0.05 8.56
N ALA A 67 4.22 -0.92 7.69
CA ALA A 67 3.80 -0.88 6.30
C ALA A 67 2.26 -0.88 6.17
N ILE A 68 1.56 -1.76 6.89
CA ILE A 68 0.08 -1.78 6.95
C ILE A 68 -0.45 -0.42 7.39
N ASN A 69 0.10 0.15 8.47
CA ASN A 69 -0.34 1.45 8.97
C ASN A 69 -0.15 2.56 7.93
N ALA A 70 1.02 2.62 7.28
CA ALA A 70 1.29 3.59 6.22
C ALA A 70 0.31 3.44 5.04
N LEU A 71 0.07 2.20 4.59
CA LEU A 71 -0.83 1.90 3.49
C LEU A 71 -2.26 2.33 3.83
N LEU A 72 -2.81 1.86 4.95
CA LEU A 72 -4.20 2.12 5.33
C LEU A 72 -4.48 3.60 5.59
N ASN A 73 -3.56 4.33 6.23
CA ASN A 73 -3.71 5.79 6.43
C ASN A 73 -3.60 6.59 5.12
N GLY A 74 -3.05 6.00 4.07
CA GLY A 74 -2.99 6.58 2.74
C GLY A 74 -4.23 6.31 1.89
N LEU A 75 -5.26 5.64 2.40
CA LEU A 75 -6.46 5.28 1.62
C LEU A 75 -7.68 6.09 2.05
N SER A 76 -8.53 6.43 1.09
CA SER A 76 -9.90 6.85 1.36
C SER A 76 -10.74 5.68 1.89
N ASP A 77 -11.83 5.97 2.61
CA ASP A 77 -12.72 4.95 3.19
C ASP A 77 -13.23 3.93 2.17
N THR A 78 -13.48 4.39 0.94
CA THR A 78 -13.93 3.52 -0.17
C THR A 78 -12.87 2.49 -0.55
N ILE A 79 -11.59 2.87 -0.57
CA ILE A 79 -10.50 1.98 -0.95
C ILE A 79 -10.06 1.13 0.23
N PHE A 80 -10.06 1.70 1.43
CA PHE A 80 -9.85 0.97 2.68
C PHE A 80 -10.77 -0.25 2.77
N THR A 81 -12.07 -0.07 2.50
CA THR A 81 -13.06 -1.15 2.54
C THR A 81 -12.70 -2.30 1.58
N LYS A 82 -12.09 -2.01 0.43
CA LYS A 82 -11.66 -3.03 -0.53
C LYS A 82 -10.51 -3.89 -0.01
N VAL A 83 -9.63 -3.35 0.84
CA VAL A 83 -8.45 -4.04 1.37
C VAL A 83 -8.60 -4.47 2.83
N ALA A 84 -9.73 -4.19 3.48
CA ALA A 84 -9.95 -4.43 4.91
C ALA A 84 -9.79 -5.89 5.35
N HIS A 85 -9.93 -6.85 4.43
CA HIS A 85 -9.75 -8.29 4.72
C HIS A 85 -8.33 -8.80 4.50
N CYS A 86 -7.41 -7.96 3.98
CA CYS A 86 -6.01 -8.30 3.82
C CYS A 86 -5.31 -8.33 5.18
N LYS A 87 -4.46 -9.34 5.39
CA LYS A 87 -3.80 -9.61 6.67
C LYS A 87 -2.34 -9.17 6.71
N SER A 88 -1.75 -8.90 5.54
CA SER A 88 -0.36 -8.46 5.39
C SER A 88 -0.24 -7.19 4.56
N ASP A 89 0.85 -6.47 4.77
CA ASP A 89 1.25 -5.35 3.94
C ASP A 89 1.36 -5.71 2.45
N LYS A 90 1.91 -6.89 2.14
CA LYS A 90 2.01 -7.44 0.80
C LYS A 90 0.65 -7.67 0.17
N GLU A 91 -0.29 -8.29 0.90
CA GLU A 91 -1.64 -8.52 0.38
C GLU A 91 -2.34 -7.21 0.05
N ILE A 92 -2.21 -6.19 0.92
CA ILE A 92 -2.77 -4.85 0.65
C ILE A 92 -2.12 -4.25 -0.60
N TRP A 93 -0.79 -4.26 -0.66
CA TRP A 93 -0.03 -3.68 -1.79
C TRP A 93 -0.37 -4.34 -3.12
N ASP A 94 -0.36 -5.68 -3.16
CA ASP A 94 -0.65 -6.46 -4.36
C ASP A 94 -2.11 -6.32 -4.78
N LYS A 95 -3.05 -6.26 -3.82
CA LYS A 95 -4.46 -6.02 -4.13
C LYS A 95 -4.68 -4.64 -4.75
N LEU A 96 -4.03 -3.60 -4.24
CA LEU A 96 -4.10 -2.26 -4.81
C LEU A 96 -3.52 -2.23 -6.23
N ARG A 97 -2.36 -2.87 -6.46
CA ARG A 97 -1.79 -3.02 -7.81
C ARG A 97 -2.76 -3.74 -8.75
N ASN A 98 -3.29 -4.89 -8.34
CA ASN A 98 -4.19 -5.66 -9.18
C ASN A 98 -5.47 -4.90 -9.56
N ILE A 99 -6.03 -4.10 -8.65
CA ILE A 99 -7.25 -3.32 -8.92
C ILE A 99 -6.97 -2.13 -9.84
N TYR A 100 -5.87 -1.40 -9.63
CA TYR A 100 -5.68 -0.07 -10.22
C TYR A 100 -4.60 0.00 -11.30
N GLU A 101 -3.62 -0.89 -11.31
CA GLU A 101 -2.62 -1.03 -12.39
C GLU A 101 -3.25 -1.67 -13.65
N GLY A 102 -4.30 -2.47 -13.48
CA GLY A 102 -5.10 -3.03 -14.57
C GLY A 102 -6.14 -2.05 -15.15
N ASP A 103 -6.70 -1.16 -14.32
CA ASP A 103 -7.73 -0.19 -14.73
C ASP A 103 -7.15 0.97 -15.55
N SER A 104 -5.89 1.35 -15.33
CA SER A 104 -5.20 2.38 -16.12
C SER A 104 -5.01 1.98 -17.59
N LYS A 105 -4.87 0.68 -17.91
CA LYS A 105 -4.82 0.20 -19.30
C LYS A 105 -6.18 0.24 -20.02
N VAL A 106 -7.29 0.22 -19.28
CA VAL A 106 -8.65 0.21 -19.86
C VAL A 106 -9.19 1.62 -20.10
N LYS A 107 -8.63 2.64 -19.45
CA LYS A 107 -9.10 4.03 -19.57
C LYS A 107 -8.74 4.74 -20.88
N VAL A 108 -7.84 4.18 -21.70
CA VAL A 108 -7.53 4.73 -23.04
C VAL A 108 -8.52 4.22 -24.10
N ALA A 109 -9.27 3.14 -23.85
CA ALA A 109 -10.12 2.50 -24.85
C ALA A 109 -11.57 3.03 -24.93
N LYS A 110 -11.95 4.03 -24.13
CA LYS A 110 -13.34 4.56 -24.09
C LYS A 110 -13.52 6.00 -24.59
N LEU A 111 -12.51 6.57 -25.26
CA LEU A 111 -12.61 7.89 -25.90
C LEU A 111 -12.64 7.83 -27.44
N GLN A 112 -12.83 6.65 -28.03
CA GLN A 112 -12.99 6.47 -29.48
C GLN A 112 -14.24 5.65 -29.80
N THR A 113 -15.42 6.21 -29.57
CA THR A 113 -16.65 5.87 -30.31
C THR A 113 -17.55 7.10 -30.31
#